data_AF-A0A842P7L4-F1
#
_entry.id   AF-A0A842P7L4-F1
#
_cell.length_a   1.000
_cell.length_b   1.000
_cell.length_c   1.000
_cell.angle_alpha   90.00
_cell.angle_beta   90.00
_cell.angle_gamma   90.00
#
_symmetry.space_group_name_H-M   'P 1'
#
loop_
_entity.id
_entity.type
_entity.pdbx_description
1 polymer ?
#
loop_
_entity_poly.entity_id
_entity_poly.type
_entity_poly.pdbx_seq_one_letter_code
_entity_poly.pdbx_strand_id
1 'polypeptide(L)' 'MQCSISECKQKAIETVQISFRETRNLCEEHYKLFSNKDRKHIPKFSKASNS' A
#
# COMPACT_ATOMS: atom_id res chain seq x y z
N MET A 1 9.99 -9.56 -8.59
CA MET A 1 9.43 -8.23 -8.90
C MET A 1 10.38 -7.55 -9.87
N GLN A 2 9.92 -7.14 -11.05
CA GLN A 2 10.79 -6.60 -12.11
C GLN A 2 10.81 -5.06 -12.19
N CYS A 3 10.13 -4.37 -11.27
CA CYS A 3 10.17 -2.91 -11.17
C CYS A 3 10.04 -2.47 -9.71
N SER A 4 10.49 -1.25 -9.42
CA SER A 4 10.25 -0.58 -8.14
C SER A 4 8.91 0.17 -8.17
N ILE A 5 8.32 0.46 -7.00
CA ILE A 5 7.08 1.27 -6.91
C ILE A 5 7.27 2.64 -7.57
N SER A 6 8.43 3.25 -7.44
CA SER A 6 8.77 4.52 -8.10
C SER A 6 8.72 4.45 -9.63
N GLU A 7 9.00 3.28 -10.20
CA GLU A 7 8.96 3.01 -11.64
C GLU A 7 7.56 2.63 -12.13
N CYS A 8 6.62 2.36 -11.21
CA CYS A 8 5.24 2.03 -11.56
C CYS A 8 4.50 3.19 -12.20
N LYS A 9 4.93 4.44 -12.00
CA LYS A 9 4.26 5.62 -12.57
C LYS A 9 4.05 5.52 -14.09
N GLN A 10 4.96 4.87 -14.82
CA GLN A 10 4.85 4.69 -16.27
C GLN A 10 3.96 3.53 -16.71
N LYS A 11 3.69 2.57 -15.81
CA LYS A 11 2.91 1.34 -16.07
C LYS A 11 1.76 1.17 -15.08
N ALA A 12 1.31 2.28 -14.49
CA ALA A 12 0.35 2.25 -13.41
C ALA A 12 -1.04 1.95 -13.97
N ILE A 13 -1.73 1.01 -13.33
CA ILE A 13 -3.10 0.68 -13.65
C ILE A 13 -4.07 1.36 -12.67
N GLU A 14 -3.64 1.58 -11.42
CA GLU A 14 -4.49 2.11 -10.36
C GLU A 14 -3.68 2.92 -9.33
N THR A 15 -4.34 3.92 -8.75
CA THR A 15 -3.80 4.72 -7.66
C THR A 15 -4.24 4.13 -6.33
N VAL A 16 -3.29 3.63 -5.54
CA VAL A 16 -3.55 2.99 -4.25
C VAL A 16 -3.01 3.86 -3.13
N GLN A 17 -3.80 4.01 -2.07
CA GLN A 17 -3.34 4.59 -0.82
C GLN A 17 -2.49 3.55 -0.09
N ILE A 18 -1.18 3.77 -0.01
CA ILE A 18 -0.26 2.85 0.67
C ILE A 18 -0.09 3.19 2.15
N SER A 19 -0.45 4.42 2.53
CA SER A 19 -0.40 4.92 3.89
C SER A 19 -1.37 6.09 4.05
N PHE A 20 -1.69 6.45 5.30
CA PHE A 20 -2.65 7.52 5.61
C PHE A 20 -2.41 8.85 4.87
N ARG A 21 -1.14 9.17 4.56
CA ARG A 21 -0.75 10.39 3.83
C ARG A 21 -0.13 10.13 2.46
N GLU A 22 -0.02 8.88 2.04
CA GLU A 22 0.67 8.54 0.79
C GLU A 22 -0.18 7.68 -0.13
N THR A 23 -0.41 8.21 -1.33
CA THR A 23 -1.02 7.51 -2.46
C THR A 23 0.03 7.35 -3.57
N ARG A 24 0.11 6.17 -4.16
CA ARG A 24 0.98 5.91 -5.31
C ARG A 24 0.24 5.20 -6.43
N ASN A 25 0.71 5.46 -7.64
CA ASN A 25 0.24 4.77 -8.84
C ASN A 25 0.98 3.43 -8.95
N LEU A 26 0.26 2.31 -8.84
CA LEU A 26 0.82 0.96 -8.84
C LEU A 26 0.53 0.26 -10.17
N CYS A 27 1.51 -0.51 -10.65
CA CYS A 27 1.28 -1.49 -11.71
C CYS A 27 0.56 -2.72 -11.14
N GLU A 28 0.06 -3.60 -12.01
CA GLU A 28 -0.74 -4.76 -11.61
C GLU A 28 -0.06 -5.66 -10.54
N GLU A 29 1.24 -5.92 -10.68
CA GLU A 29 1.97 -6.73 -9.71
C GLU A 29 2.00 -6.09 -8.32
N HIS A 30 2.34 -4.79 -8.25
CA HIS A 30 2.36 -4.07 -6.97
C HIS A 30 0.96 -3.89 -6.41
N TYR A 31 -0.03 -3.65 -7.27
CA TYR A 31 -1.42 -3.56 -6.87
C TYR A 31 -1.85 -4.81 -6.10
N LYS A 32 -1.60 -6.00 -6.65
CA LYS A 32 -1.92 -7.28 -6.00
C LYS A 32 -1.22 -7.46 -4.64
N LEU A 33 0.01 -6.95 -4.50
CA LEU A 33 0.77 -7.02 -3.25
C LEU A 33 0.24 -6.06 -2.18
N PHE A 34 -0.10 -4.83 -2.56
CA PHE A 34 -0.55 -3.79 -1.64
C PHE A 34 -2.05 -3.89 -1.32
N SER A 35 -2.89 -4.26 -2.28
CA SER A 35 -4.33 -4.49 -2.08
C SER A 35 -4.60 -5.59 -1.05
N ASN A 36 -3.76 -6.63 -1.01
CA ASN A 36 -3.85 -7.67 0.02
C ASN A 36 -3.33 -7.22 1.40
N LYS A 37 -2.44 -6.22 1.43
CA LYS A 37 -1.84 -5.72 2.68
C LYS A 37 -2.80 -4.79 3.42
N ASP A 38 -3.57 -3.98 2.69
CA ASP A 38 -4.58 -3.09 3.27
C ASP A 38 -5.67 -3.87 4.03
N ARG A 39 -6.09 -5.02 3.48
CA ARG A 39 -7.02 -5.93 4.17
C ARG A 39 -6.46 -6.57 5.45
N LYS A 40 -5.14 -6.74 5.55
CA LYS A 40 -4.49 -7.31 6.76
C LYS A 40 -4.05 -6.24 7.75
N HIS A 41 -3.85 -5.01 7.30
CA HIS A 41 -3.45 -3.90 8.12
C HIS A 41 -4.69 -3.15 8.61
N ILE A 42 -5.57 -3.85 9.34
CA ILE A 42 -6.30 -3.17 10.41
C ILE A 42 -5.20 -2.90 11.45
N PRO A 43 -4.72 -1.67 11.63
CA PRO A 43 -3.90 -1.39 12.78
C PRO A 43 -4.81 -1.67 13.98
N LYS A 44 -4.61 -2.82 14.62
CA LYS A 44 -4.95 -2.96 16.02
C LYS A 44 -4.06 -1.94 16.71
N PHE A 45 -4.51 -0.70 16.74
CA PHE A 45 -4.12 0.26 17.75
C PHE A 45 -4.61 -0.35 19.05
N SER A 46 -3.84 -1.32 19.57
CA SER A 46 -3.91 -1.70 20.96
C SER A 46 -3.61 -0.40 21.68
N LYS A 47 -4.67 0.25 22.19
CA LYS A 47 -4.53 1.34 23.15
C LYS A 47 -3.62 0.79 24.24
N ALA A 48 -2.35 1.17 24.21
CA ALA A 48 -1.50 1.10 25.39
C ALA A 48 -2.07 2.17 26.32
N SER A 49 -3.12 1.81 27.06
CA SER A 49 -3.54 2.59 28.21
C SER A 49 -2.39 2.49 29.21
N ASN A 50 -1.70 3.61 29.40
CA ASN A 50 -0.77 3.82 30.51
C ASN A 50 -1.44 3.33 31.81
N SER A 51 -0.82 2.35 32.47
CA SER A 51 -1.03 2.05 33.89
C SER A 51 -0.05 2.85 34.73
#